data_AF-A0A382SC01-F1
#
_entry.id   AF-A0A382SC01-F1
#
_cell.length_a   1.000
_cell.length_b   1.000
_cell.length_c   1.000
_cell.angle_alpha   90.00
_cell.angle_beta   90.00
_cell.angle_gamma   90.00
#
_symmetry.space_group_name_H-M   'P 1'
#
loop_
_entity.id
_entity.type
_entity.pdbx_description
1 polymer ?
#
loop_
_entity_poly.entity_id
_entity_poly.type
_entity_poly.pdbx_seq_one_letter_code
_entity_poly.pdbx_strand_id
1 'polypeptide(L)' 'MSNQVYPKDKETLPGLQIEKVDDRIMTLNVGPQHPGSGHMRIIIKVDGDYIVH' A
#
# COMPACT_ATOMS: atom_id res chain seq x y z
N MET A 1 -20.71 -5.15 -3.08
CA MET A 1 -19.63 -4.65 -3.96
C MET A 1 -19.81 -3.14 -4.09
N SER A 2 -19.28 -2.36 -3.15
CA SER A 2 -19.39 -0.90 -3.16
C SER A 2 -18.29 -0.32 -4.05
N ASN A 3 -18.66 0.16 -5.24
CA ASN A 3 -17.74 0.90 -6.10
C ASN A 3 -17.50 2.28 -5.49
N GLN A 4 -16.35 2.45 -4.82
CA GLN A 4 -15.93 3.74 -4.30
C GLN A 4 -15.36 4.55 -5.47
N VAL A 5 -16.17 5.49 -5.97
CA VAL A 5 -15.78 6.42 -7.03
C VAL A 5 -14.94 7.53 -6.40
N TYR A 6 -13.63 7.53 -6.65
CA TYR A 6 -12.77 8.65 -6.28
C TYR A 6 -13.07 9.83 -7.22
N PRO A 7 -13.45 11.01 -6.68
CA PRO A 7 -13.68 12.18 -7.52
C PRO A 7 -12.35 12.62 -8.13
N LYS A 8 -12.26 12.60 -9.46
CA LYS A 8 -11.02 12.87 -10.21
C LYS A 8 -10.52 14.32 -10.07
N ASP A 9 -11.40 15.25 -9.74
CA ASP A 9 -11.08 16.68 -9.71
C ASP A 9 -11.76 17.33 -8.49
N LYS A 10 -11.02 17.51 -7.39
CA LYS A 10 -11.45 18.40 -6.30
C LYS A 10 -10.38 19.44 -6.07
N GLU A 11 -10.73 20.69 -6.36
CA GLU A 11 -10.02 21.88 -5.91
C GLU A 11 -9.79 21.75 -4.39
N THR A 12 -8.53 21.68 -3.99
CA THR A 12 -8.17 21.51 -2.58
C THR A 12 -8.46 22.81 -1.82
N LEU A 13 -9.32 22.73 -0.81
CA LEU A 13 -9.55 23.83 0.13
C LEU A 13 -8.24 24.14 0.89
N PRO A 14 -7.91 25.42 1.14
CA PRO A 14 -6.69 25.79 1.84
C PRO A 14 -6.69 25.18 3.26
N GLY A 15 -5.71 24.31 3.53
CA GLY A 15 -5.56 23.58 4.79
C GLY A 15 -5.92 22.10 4.77
N LEU A 16 -6.51 21.58 3.67
CA LEU A 16 -6.76 20.14 3.51
C LEU A 16 -5.62 19.50 2.68
N GLN A 17 -4.64 18.92 3.36
CA GLN A 17 -3.62 18.08 2.72
C GLN A 17 -4.21 16.70 2.45
N ILE A 18 -4.56 16.43 1.19
CA ILE A 18 -4.91 15.09 0.74
C ILE A 18 -3.59 14.37 0.46
N GLU A 19 -3.19 13.48 1.36
CA GLU A 19 -2.09 12.58 1.10
C GLU A 19 -2.57 11.55 0.06
N LYS A 20 -1.84 11.44 -1.06
CA LYS A 20 -2.14 10.44 -2.10
C LYS A 20 -1.76 9.08 -1.54
N VAL A 21 -2.72 8.39 -0.93
CA VAL A 21 -2.58 6.98 -0.57
C VAL A 21 -2.85 6.17 -1.84
N ASP A 22 -1.84 5.42 -2.28
CA ASP A 22 -1.98 4.50 -3.41
C ASP A 22 -2.57 3.19 -2.90
N ASP A 23 -3.88 3.01 -3.07
CA ASP A 23 -4.63 1.85 -2.58
C ASP A 23 -4.16 0.51 -3.15
N ARG A 24 -3.32 0.52 -4.20
CA ARG A 24 -2.79 -0.71 -4.82
C ARG A 24 -1.56 -1.26 -4.12
N ILE A 25 -0.83 -0.41 -3.40
CA ILE A 25 0.45 -0.78 -2.80
C ILE A 25 0.21 -1.27 -1.37
N MET A 26 0.50 -2.55 -1.15
CA MET A 26 0.38 -3.19 0.15
C MET A 26 1.76 -3.36 0.79
N THR A 27 1.86 -3.18 2.11
CA THR A 27 3.08 -3.53 2.84
C THR A 27 2.96 -4.96 3.35
N LEU A 28 3.87 -5.84 2.94
CA LEU A 28 3.92 -7.23 3.35
C LEU A 28 5.10 -7.46 4.31
N ASN A 29 4.78 -7.98 5.49
CA ASN A 29 5.75 -8.32 6.52
C ASN A 29 5.92 -9.82 6.59
N VAL A 30 7.06 -10.32 6.14
CA VAL A 30 7.43 -11.74 6.21
C VAL A 30 8.40 -11.91 7.39
N GLY A 31 7.95 -12.65 8.41
CA GLY A 31 8.71 -12.83 9.65
C GLY A 31 9.50 -14.15 9.71
N PRO A 32 10.29 -14.37 10.78
CA PRO A 32 11.15 -15.55 10.92
C PRO A 32 10.40 -16.89 10.90
N GLN A 33 9.12 -16.88 11.28
CA GLN A 33 8.30 -18.10 11.27
C GLN A 33 7.70 -18.41 9.90
N HIS A 34 7.87 -17.52 8.92
CA HIS A 34 7.33 -17.74 7.58
C HIS A 34 8.25 -18.68 6.79
N PRO A 35 7.73 -19.76 6.19
CA PRO A 35 8.51 -20.59 5.29
C PRO A 35 9.08 -19.72 4.17
N GLY A 36 10.40 -19.74 3.99
CA GLY A 36 11.13 -18.89 3.05
C GLY A 36 11.86 -17.68 3.65
N SER A 37 11.52 -17.23 4.87
CA SER A 37 12.18 -16.09 5.54
C SER A 37 13.41 -16.49 6.37
N GLY A 38 13.49 -17.76 6.79
CA GLY A 38 14.52 -18.22 7.72
C GLY A 38 14.48 -17.42 9.03
N HIS A 39 15.62 -16.95 9.53
CA HIS A 39 15.68 -16.10 10.75
C HIS A 39 15.51 -14.60 10.45
N MET A 40 15.27 -14.22 9.20
CA MET A 40 15.19 -12.81 8.80
C MET A 40 13.76 -12.30 8.86
N ARG A 41 13.62 -10.97 8.96
CA ARG A 41 12.36 -10.26 8.77
C ARG A 41 12.47 -9.42 7.50
N ILE A 42 11.57 -9.65 6.56
CA ILE A 42 11.50 -8.95 5.28
C ILE A 42 10.27 -8.05 5.31
N ILE A 43 10.46 -6.76 5.05
CA ILE A 43 9.38 -5.77 4.93
C ILE A 43 9.48 -5.21 3.53
N ILE A 44 8.49 -5.52 2.69
CA ILE A 44 8.45 -5.11 1.28
C ILE A 44 7.11 -4.46 0.96
N LYS A 45 7.12 -3.58 -0.02
CA LYS A 45 5.90 -3.08 -0.65
C LYS A 45 5.61 -3.89 -1.91
N VAL A 46 4.37 -4.35 -2.04
CA VAL A 46 3.90 -5.20 -3.14
C VAL A 46 2.72 -4.54 -3.84
N ASP A 47 2.72 -4.59 -5.17
CA ASP A 47 1.58 -4.32 -6.04
C ASP A 47 1.12 -5.67 -6.61
N GLY A 48 0.14 -6.29 -5.92
CA GLY A 48 -0.26 -7.66 -6.19
C GLY A 48 0.91 -8.64 -6.08
N ASP A 49 1.34 -9.17 -7.23
CA ASP A 49 2.40 -10.17 -7.35
C ASP A 49 3.81 -9.58 -7.51
N TYR A 50 3.94 -8.25 -7.67
CA TYR A 50 5.22 -7.59 -7.93
C TYR A 50 5.74 -6.82 -6.72
N ILE A 51 7.02 -7.03 -6.38
CA ILE A 51 7.72 -6.23 -5.39
C ILE A 51 8.12 -4.89 -6.01
N VAL A 52 7.73 -3.79 -5.37
CA VAL A 52 7.99 -2.43 -5.88
C VAL A 52 8.99 -1.64 -5.03
N HIS A 53 9.13 -1.96 -3.74
CA HIS A 53 10.09 -1.33 -2.83
C HIS A 53 10.52 -2.27 -1.71
#